data_AF-A0A3S3RB38-F1
#
_entry.id   AF-A0A3S3RB38-F1
#
_cell.length_a   1.000
_cell.length_b   1.000
_cell.length_c   1.000
_cell.angle_alpha   90.00
_cell.angle_beta   90.00
_cell.angle_gamma   90.00
#
_symmetry.space_group_name_H-M   'P 1'
#
loop_
_entity.id
_entity.type
_entity.pdbx_description
1 polymer ?
#
loop_
_entity_poly.entity_id
_entity_poly.type
_entity_poly.pdbx_seq_one_letter_code
_entity_poly.pdbx_strand_id
1 'polypeptide(L)' 'MGRDKIKEIAELKMPDLNAYSVEQAMKIVEGTARSCGITVVD' A
#
# COMPACT_ATOMS: atom_id res chain seq x y z
N MET A 1 -10.68 -2.76 -1.30
CA MET A 1 -9.83 -1.64 -1.73
C MET A 1 -9.08 -2.06 -2.97
N GLY A 2 -9.25 -1.35 -4.08
CA GLY A 2 -8.62 -1.67 -5.37
C GLY A 2 -7.11 -1.39 -5.37
N ARG A 3 -6.35 -2.04 -6.25
CA ARG A 3 -4.88 -1.86 -6.34
C ARG A 3 -4.48 -0.43 -6.70
N ASP A 4 -5.28 0.28 -7.49
CA ASP A 4 -5.02 1.68 -7.83
C ASP A 4 -4.98 2.57 -6.58
N LYS A 5 -5.87 2.31 -5.62
CA LYS A 5 -5.90 3.07 -4.37
C LYS A 5 -4.74 2.71 -3.45
N ILE A 6 -4.32 1.45 -3.43
CA ILE A 6 -3.08 1.01 -2.75
C ILE A 6 -1.89 1.77 -3.32
N LYS A 7 -1.78 1.88 -4.64
CA LYS A 7 -0.70 2.60 -5.33
C LYS A 7 -0.68 4.09 -4.98
N GLU A 8 -1.83 4.76 -5.06
CA GLU A 8 -1.94 6.18 -4.69
C GLU A 8 -1.49 6.44 -3.24
N ILE A 9 -1.93 5.60 -2.29
CA ILE A 9 -1.52 5.70 -0.88
C ILE A 9 -0.03 5.40 -0.71
N ALA A 10 0.50 4.41 -1.44
CA ALA A 10 1.91 4.05 -1.40
C ALA A 10 2.81 5.17 -1.95
N GLU A 11 2.42 5.82 -3.04
CA GLU A 11 3.14 6.98 -3.60
C GLU A 11 3.08 8.18 -2.65
N LEU A 12 1.92 8.46 -2.05
CA LEU A 12 1.74 9.55 -1.09
C LEU A 12 2.59 9.35 0.18
N LYS A 13 2.64 8.13 0.71
CA LYS A 13 3.40 7.79 1.93
C LYS A 13 4.85 7.37 1.64
N MET A 14 5.29 7.30 0.39
CA MET A 14 6.63 6.90 0.01
C MET A 14 7.75 7.60 0.81
N PRO A 15 7.72 8.92 1.09
CA PRO A 15 8.74 9.57 1.92
C PRO A 15 8.76 9.09 3.39
N ASP A 16 7.65 8.53 3.88
CA ASP A 16 7.51 8.03 5.26
C ASP A 16 7.80 6.52 5.37
N LEU A 17 7.79 5.80 4.25
CA LEU A 17 7.94 4.35 4.20
C LEU A 17 9.40 3.97 3.99
N ASN A 18 9.85 2.93 4.68
CA ASN A 18 11.14 2.29 4.41
C ASN A 18 11.04 1.37 3.19
N ALA A 19 10.73 1.94 2.03
CA ALA A 19 10.58 1.24 0.76
C ALA A 19 11.51 1.86 -0.29
N TYR A 20 12.10 1.01 -1.14
CA TYR A 20 12.98 1.44 -2.23
C TYR A 20 12.28 1.50 -3.59
N SER A 21 11.03 1.03 -3.66
CA SER A 21 10.19 1.09 -4.85
C SER A 21 8.72 1.25 -4.48
N VAL A 22 7.92 1.76 -5.42
CA VAL A 22 6.46 1.87 -5.26
C VAL A 22 5.84 0.49 -5.01
N GLU A 23 6.33 -0.57 -5.68
CA GLU A 23 5.87 -1.94 -5.42
C GLU A 23 6.11 -2.41 -3.98
N GLN A 24 7.27 -2.08 -3.38
CA GLN A 24 7.52 -2.38 -1.96
C GLN A 24 6.58 -1.58 -1.06
N ALA A 25 6.40 -0.29 -1.34
CA ALA A 25 5.48 0.55 -0.59
C ALA A 25 4.04 0.03 -0.67
N MET A 26 3.60 -0.42 -1.86
CA MET A 26 2.30 -1.06 -2.05
C MET A 26 2.13 -2.30 -1.18
N LYS A 27 3.16 -3.17 -1.05
CA LYS A 27 3.11 -4.35 -0.17
C LYS A 27 2.98 -3.97 1.31
N ILE A 28 3.65 -2.90 1.75
CA ILE A 28 3.55 -2.39 3.13
C ILE A 28 2.12 -1.89 3.40
N VAL A 29 1.56 -1.10 2.48
CA VAL A 29 0.19 -0.60 2.59
C VAL A 29 -0.84 -1.73 2.51
N GLU A 30 -0.64 -2.72 1.64
CA GLU A 30 -1.49 -3.91 1.52
C GLU A 30 -1.49 -4.73 2.81
N GLY A 31 -0.31 -4.97 3.39
CA GLY A 31 -0.19 -5.67 4.67
C GLY A 31 -0.93 -4.96 5.80
N THR A 32 -0.80 -3.63 5.85
CA THR A 32 -1.53 -2.80 6.81
C THR A 32 -3.04 -2.90 6.62
N ALA A 33 -3.51 -2.77 5.37
CA ALA A 33 -4.92 -2.89 5.02
C ALA A 33 -5.49 -4.25 5.46
N ARG A 34 -4.77 -5.35 5.18
CA ARG A 34 -5.17 -6.70 5.58
C ARG A 34 -5.23 -6.85 7.11
N SER A 35 -4.26 -6.34 7.86
CA SER A 35 -4.26 -6.37 9.33
C SER A 35 -5.42 -5.55 9.94
N CYS A 36 -5.88 -4.52 9.24
CA CYS A 36 -7.07 -3.75 9.62
C CYS A 36 -8.40 -4.39 9.15
N GLY A 37 -8.36 -5.60 8.57
CA GLY A 37 -9.56 -6.28 8.06
C GLY A 37 -10.10 -5.72 6.74
N ILE A 38 -9.32 -4.91 6.03
CA ILE A 38 -9.72 -4.36 4.73
C ILE A 38 -9.36 -5.37 3.65
N THR A 39 -10.38 -5.87 2.94
CA THR A 39 -10.18 -6.73 1.78
C THR A 39 -9.58 -5.93 0.63
N VAL A 40 -8.42 -6.38 0.15
CA VAL A 40 -7.79 -5.85 -1.07
C VAL A 40 -8.30 -6.68 -2.24
N VAL A 41 -8.86 -5.99 -3.22
CA VAL A 41 -9.36 -6.57 -4.49
C VAL A 41 -8.50 -5.98 -5.61
N ASP A 42 -8.34 -6.71 -6.71
CA ASP A 42 -7.63 -6.19 -7.88
C ASP A 42 -8.31 -4.91 -8.38
#